data_AF-A0A2V9ABL4-F1
#
_entry.id   AF-A0A2V9ABL4-F1
#
_cell.length_a   1.000
_cell.length_b   1.000
_cell.length_c   1.000
_cell.angle_alpha   90.00
_cell.angle_beta   90.00
_cell.angle_gamma   90.00
#
_symmetry.space_group_name_H-M   'P 1'
#
loop_
_entity.id
_entity.type
_entity.pdbx_description
1 polymer ?
#
loop_
_entity_poly.entity_id
_entity_poly.type
_entity_poly.pdbx_seq_one_letter_code
_entity_poly.pdbx_strand_id
1 'polypeptide(L)' 'MSCLSCGSAKHAELTAEMLIHFPGLKNMDKPGVLLFPKLTLCLDCGSSRFNVPETELALVAKDLAE' A
#
# COMPACT_ATOMS: atom_id res chain seq x y z
N MET A 1 8.09 -15.96 -4.43
CA MET A 1 9.20 -15.06 -4.83
C MET A 1 10.02 -14.76 -3.59
N SER A 2 11.33 -14.58 -3.69
CA SER A 2 12.11 -14.11 -2.55
C SER A 2 11.77 -12.65 -2.21
N CYS A 3 11.81 -12.31 -0.93
CA CYS A 3 11.70 -10.94 -0.48
C CYS A 3 12.82 -10.11 -1.11
N LEU A 4 12.50 -9.06 -1.87
CA LEU A 4 13.56 -8.25 -2.50
C LEU A 4 14.35 -7.40 -1.50
N SER A 5 13.94 -7.34 -0.23
CA SER A 5 14.67 -6.60 0.81
C SER A 5 15.74 -7.46 1.48
N CYS A 6 15.46 -8.73 1.82
CA CYS A 6 16.38 -9.59 2.56
C CYS A 6 16.70 -10.93 1.89
N GLY A 7 16.10 -11.23 0.73
CA GLY A 7 16.28 -12.48 0.00
C GLY A 7 15.51 -13.69 0.57
N SER A 8 14.86 -13.57 1.73
CA SER A 8 14.12 -14.68 2.34
C SER A 8 12.97 -15.19 1.46
N ALA A 9 12.77 -16.50 1.45
CA ALA A 9 11.61 -17.14 0.82
C ALA A 9 10.38 -17.21 1.73
N LYS A 10 10.48 -16.85 3.01
CA LYS A 10 9.36 -16.90 3.95
C LYS A 10 8.45 -15.70 3.77
N HIS A 11 7.30 -15.92 3.16
CA HIS A 11 6.27 -14.90 2.96
C HIS A 11 4.88 -15.45 3.27
N ALA A 12 3.99 -14.54 3.66
CA ALA A 12 2.56 -14.78 3.82
C ALA A 12 1.77 -13.79 2.96
N GLU A 13 0.59 -14.22 2.51
CA GLU A 13 -0.40 -13.32 1.90
C GLU A 13 -1.55 -13.10 2.87
N LEU A 14 -1.90 -11.83 3.07
CA LEU A 14 -2.94 -11.40 3.99
C LEU A 14 -3.93 -10.49 3.26
N THR A 15 -5.19 -10.48 3.67
CA THR A 15 -6.10 -9.39 3.30
C THR A 15 -5.91 -8.26 4.30
N ALA A 16 -5.82 -7.02 3.82
CA ALA A 16 -5.70 -5.84 4.68
C ALA A 16 -6.81 -4.84 4.38
N GLU A 17 -7.13 -4.01 5.38
CA GLU A 17 -7.87 -2.76 5.23
C GLU A 17 -6.85 -1.63 5.48
N MET A 18 -6.69 -0.71 4.53
CA MET A 18 -5.67 0.33 4.58
C MET A 18 -6.23 1.67 4.11
N LEU A 19 -5.78 2.76 4.74
CA LEU A 19 -6.13 4.14 4.36
C LEU A 19 -4.88 4.87 3.89
N ILE A 20 -4.88 5.38 2.65
CA ILE A 20 -3.78 6.20 2.12
C ILE A 20 -4.09 7.67 2.38
N HIS A 21 -3.21 8.33 3.13
CA HIS A 21 -3.22 9.79 3.29
C HIS A 21 -2.29 10.46 2.28
N PHE A 22 -2.70 11.63 1.79
CA PHE A 22 -1.89 12.43 0.87
C PHE A 22 -0.84 13.25 1.63
N PRO A 23 0.39 13.38 1.10
CA PRO A 23 1.46 14.07 1.79
C PRO A 23 1.23 15.59 1.84
N GLY A 24 1.81 16.23 2.86
CA GLY A 24 1.89 17.69 2.99
C GLY A 24 0.71 18.33 3.73
N LEU A 25 0.98 19.49 4.35
CA LEU A 25 -0.01 20.20 5.17
C LEU A 25 -1.25 20.64 4.38
N LYS A 26 -1.10 20.93 3.07
CA LYS A 26 -2.21 21.30 2.18
C LYS A 26 -3.29 20.22 2.03
N ASN A 27 -2.98 18.98 2.42
CA ASN A 27 -3.85 17.82 2.23
C ASN A 27 -4.34 17.21 3.56
N MET A 28 -4.11 17.85 4.72
CA MET A 28 -4.57 17.31 6.01
C MET A 28 -6.10 17.17 6.08
N ASP A 29 -6.82 18.05 5.39
CA ASP A 29 -8.28 18.03 5.35
C ASP A 29 -8.83 17.15 4.22
N LYS A 30 -7.96 16.64 3.33
CA LYS A 30 -8.39 15.73 2.27
C LYS A 30 -8.68 14.35 2.89
N PRO A 31 -9.84 13.73 2.60
CA PRO A 31 -10.11 12.38 3.04
C PRO A 31 -9.07 11.42 2.43
N GLY A 32 -8.62 10.45 3.21
CA GLY A 32 -7.76 9.39 2.69
C GLY A 32 -8.52 8.47 1.73
N VAL A 33 -7.78 7.71 0.93
CA VAL A 33 -8.35 6.68 0.04
C VAL A 33 -8.32 5.34 0.77
N LEU A 34 -9.50 4.78 1.06
CA LEU A 34 -9.64 3.47 1.70
C LEU A 34 -9.50 2.37 0.65
N LEU A 35 -8.70 1.34 0.93
CA LEU A 35 -8.53 0.19 0.06
C LEU A 35 -8.47 -1.13 0.84
N PHE A 36 -8.76 -2.23 0.13
CA PHE A 36 -8.78 -3.59 0.67
C PHE A 36 -7.84 -4.53 -0.09
N PRO A 37 -6.51 -4.34 -0.06
CA PRO A 37 -5.59 -5.08 -0.90
C PRO A 37 -5.24 -6.46 -0.33
N LYS A 38 -4.61 -7.27 -1.17
CA LYS A 38 -3.75 -8.38 -0.72
C LYS A 38 -2.35 -7.86 -0.39
N LEU A 39 -1.87 -8.16 0.81
CA LEU A 39 -0.56 -7.80 1.32
C LEU A 39 0.35 -9.03 1.30
N THR A 40 1.47 -8.95 0.60
CA THR A 40 2.57 -9.91 0.73
C THR A 40 3.52 -9.42 1.82
N LEU A 41 3.60 -10.15 2.93
CA LEU A 41 4.46 -9.85 4.08
C LEU A 41 5.62 -10.85 4.16
N CYS A 42 6.86 -10.35 4.23
CA CYS A 42 8.01 -11.18 4.56
C CYS A 42 8.05 -11.46 6.06
N LEU A 43 8.07 -12.74 6.44
CA LEU A 43 8.02 -13.16 7.84
C LEU A 43 9.36 -13.06 8.57
N ASP A 44 10.47 -12.86 7.84
CA ASP A 44 11.80 -12.71 8.47
C ASP A 44 12.22 -11.23 8.64
N CYS A 45 11.83 -10.32 7.73
CA CYS A 45 12.24 -8.91 7.80
C CYS A 45 11.09 -7.89 7.85
N GLY A 46 9.84 -8.32 7.73
CA GLY A 46 8.67 -7.42 7.79
C GLY A 46 8.41 -6.59 6.53
N SER A 47 9.27 -6.68 5.50
CA SER A 47 9.03 -5.99 4.23
C SER A 47 7.68 -6.42 3.66
N SER A 48 6.82 -5.44 3.38
CA SER A 48 5.46 -5.65 2.92
C SER A 48 5.24 -5.02 1.56
N ARG A 49 4.46 -5.67 0.70
CA ARG A 49 4.11 -5.21 -0.64
C ARG A 49 2.64 -5.44 -0.90
N PHE A 50 2.03 -4.52 -1.63
CA PHE A 50 0.67 -4.63 -2.09
C PHE A 50 0.52 -3.81 -3.37
N ASN A 51 -0.47 -4.17 -4.18
CA ASN A 51 -0.90 -3.33 -5.29
C ASN A 51 -2.14 -2.57 -4.85
N VAL A 52 -2.18 -1.27 -5.17
CA VAL A 52 -3.42 -0.49 -5.03
C VAL A 52 -4.38 -0.97 -6.12
N PRO A 53 -5.64 -1.32 -5.79
CA PRO A 53 -6.59 -1.73 -6.82
C PRO A 53 -6.86 -0.57 -7.78
N GLU A 54 -7.21 -0.89 -9.03
CA GLU A 54 -7.22 0.07 -10.14
C GLU A 54 -8.11 1.30 -9.88
N THR A 55 -9.26 1.08 -9.23
CA THR A 55 -10.21 2.13 -8.84
C THR A 55 -9.59 3.13 -7.86
N GLU A 56 -8.99 2.63 -6.78
CA GLU A 56 -8.33 3.47 -5.78
C GLU A 56 -7.04 4.08 -6.31
N LEU A 57 -6.32 3.38 -7.21
CA LEU A 57 -5.12 3.90 -7.86
C LEU A 57 -5.43 5.12 -8.72
N ALA A 58 -6.55 5.09 -9.47
CA ALA A 58 -7.00 6.23 -10.26
C ALA A 58 -7.34 7.44 -9.37
N LEU A 59 -7.95 7.20 -8.20
CA LEU A 59 -8.23 8.26 -7.22
C LEU A 59 -6.93 8.87 -6.67
N VAL A 60 -5.99 8.03 -6.23
CA VAL A 60 -4.69 8.48 -5.72
C VAL A 60 -3.92 9.25 -6.78
N ALA A 61 -3.90 8.79 -8.03
CA ALA A 61 -3.18 9.44 -9.12
C ALA A 61 -3.78 10.81 -9.46
N LYS A 62 -5.11 10.94 -9.46
CA LYS A 62 -5.81 12.20 -9.70
C LYS A 62 -5.44 13.25 -8.64
N ASP A 63 -5.51 12.88 -7.37
CA ASP A 63 -5.26 13.80 -6.25
C ASP A 63 -3.79 14.22 -6.11
N LEU A 64 -2.84 13.41 -6.59
CA LEU A 64 -1.41 13.75 -6.61
C LEU A 64 -1.02 14.66 -7.79
N ALA A 65 -1.83 14.74 -8.83
CA ALA A 65 -1.59 15.61 -9.99
C ALA A 65 -2.04 17.06 -9.76
N GLU A 66 -2.67 17.37 -8.61
CA GLU A 66 -3.16 18.69 -8.17
C GLU A 66 -2.24 19.39 -7.14
#